data_AF-A0A484ZG78-F1
#
_entry.id   AF-A0A484ZG78-F1
#
_cell.length_a   1.000
_cell.length_b   1.000
_cell.length_c   1.000
_cell.angle_alpha   90.00
_cell.angle_beta   90.00
_cell.angle_gamma   90.00
#
_symmetry.space_group_name_H-M   'P 1'
#
loop_
_entity.id
_entity.type
_entity.pdbx_description
1 polymer ?
#
loop_
_entity_poly.entity_id
_entity_poly.type
_entity_poly.pdbx_seq_one_letter_code
_entity_poly.pdbx_strand_id
1 'polypeptide(L)'
;MIPNLNKLTDTPIARTNLIKLEEDQLTTVQLLLAPISNVYTIDFMVQRFTKDRKEKSADYYARIHQEVKSCVRHKLGLGANQDVKYELHLLPNYNHVFFFLAPATTPNSPTHHSLAERIEKICQQLTAENYNLSRLIQGLFSLHLKMVMLEQASERFSVSPTYFNSTLYLNARLSQPITQKSGAGVMEAFELDIYASEYNELAFTLHKRKFLVEPADELHLSLDDTSLWFNIDNRRLKARRKLDARDSKLDFFRERSGYGECQAYTYNVLMNAACERLSELEIPHQPIPFQATHEVNQFATNLDQHLVNTLLVVNNGVEFSTTQEAYFFDALAIQFPGYQLWPLASLKHSQQTGFSELPANTSILVLNKVDGERSNSIHQQDDESVEYSDFYAAFAYARKQPELNWDTYTQLKLDRLQGWLNQQPLPVVLQGINIDRKLLDAIDLTNELSVNNPEQYNTDLAKPRSRLKSAANLLNSKIRRTKTELWFKENLLNQHHIPLPDLTDGHYTAYAVRSTKINPPLLGHVELKVENGQLKVVDTGITEGKLDWLLIEHPRWKDLRKYSTKAFIFTTMSQMSCLPPITAYACRV
;
A
#
# COMPACT_ATOMS: atom_id res chain seq x y z
N MET A 1 -9.23 -4.94 -31.86
CA MET A 1 -8.46 -6.20 -31.63
C MET A 1 -7.06 -5.79 -31.17
N ILE A 2 -6.79 -5.86 -29.87
CA ILE A 2 -5.53 -5.39 -29.27
C ILE A 2 -4.40 -6.30 -29.79
N PRO A 3 -3.42 -5.80 -30.55
CA PRO A 3 -2.40 -6.65 -31.17
C PRO A 3 -1.49 -7.37 -30.16
N ASN A 4 -1.58 -7.03 -28.86
CA ASN A 4 -0.73 -7.55 -27.78
C ASN A 4 -1.48 -8.23 -26.63
N LEU A 5 -2.82 -8.40 -26.71
CA LEU A 5 -3.60 -9.08 -25.67
C LEU A 5 -3.98 -10.47 -26.16
N ASN A 6 -3.27 -11.50 -25.70
CA ASN A 6 -3.58 -12.87 -26.02
C ASN A 6 -4.56 -13.42 -25.01
N LYS A 7 -5.72 -13.88 -25.48
CA LYS A 7 -6.63 -14.66 -24.64
C LYS A 7 -5.98 -16.01 -24.37
N LEU A 8 -5.88 -16.37 -23.10
CA LEU A 8 -5.36 -17.67 -22.69
C LEU A 8 -6.54 -18.63 -22.50
N THR A 9 -6.43 -19.84 -23.06
CA THR A 9 -7.48 -20.86 -22.97
C THR A 9 -7.25 -21.89 -21.88
N ASP A 10 -5.99 -22.09 -21.46
CA ASP A 10 -5.59 -23.23 -20.61
C ASP A 10 -4.55 -22.86 -19.52
N THR A 11 -4.81 -21.80 -18.75
CA THR A 11 -3.93 -21.43 -17.63
C THR A 11 -4.25 -22.19 -16.36
N PRO A 12 -3.23 -22.48 -15.52
CA PRO A 12 -3.43 -23.10 -14.23
C PRO A 12 -4.32 -22.22 -13.34
N ILE A 13 -5.23 -22.87 -12.62
CA ILE A 13 -6.06 -22.23 -11.61
C ILE A 13 -5.24 -22.17 -10.32
N ALA A 14 -4.96 -20.96 -9.85
CA ALA A 14 -4.27 -20.72 -8.60
C ALA A 14 -5.27 -20.44 -7.47
N ARG A 15 -5.04 -21.04 -6.30
CA ARG A 15 -5.80 -20.69 -5.09
C ARG A 15 -5.40 -19.28 -4.65
N THR A 16 -6.39 -18.46 -4.30
CA THR A 16 -6.14 -17.14 -3.70
C THR A 16 -6.26 -17.21 -2.18
N ASN A 17 -6.05 -16.07 -1.53
CA ASN A 17 -6.27 -15.83 -0.12
C ASN A 17 -7.68 -15.26 0.17
N LEU A 18 -8.65 -15.48 -0.72
CA LEU A 18 -10.02 -14.95 -0.62
C LEU A 18 -11.07 -16.06 -0.49
N ILE A 19 -12.07 -15.85 0.37
CA ILE A 19 -13.27 -16.67 0.50
C ILE A 19 -14.49 -15.77 0.35
N LYS A 20 -15.42 -16.13 -0.53
CA LYS A 20 -16.76 -15.55 -0.60
C LYS A 20 -17.66 -16.20 0.45
N LEU A 21 -18.35 -15.40 1.25
CA LEU A 21 -19.44 -15.81 2.12
C LEU A 21 -20.74 -15.57 1.36
N GLU A 22 -21.61 -16.57 1.28
CA GLU A 22 -22.84 -16.48 0.48
C GLU A 22 -24.03 -15.96 1.29
N GLU A 23 -23.96 -16.08 2.61
CA GLU A 23 -24.98 -15.61 3.55
C GLU A 23 -24.93 -14.09 3.77
N ASP A 24 -26.04 -13.55 4.28
CA ASP A 24 -26.06 -12.18 4.76
C ASP A 24 -25.21 -12.03 6.04
N GLN A 25 -24.83 -10.78 6.34
CA GLN A 25 -23.90 -10.50 7.41
C GLN A 25 -24.44 -10.81 8.81
N LEU A 26 -25.75 -10.64 9.04
CA LEU A 26 -26.34 -10.90 10.35
C LEU A 26 -26.43 -12.41 10.59
N THR A 27 -26.87 -13.17 9.59
CA THR A 27 -26.86 -14.65 9.63
C THR A 27 -25.45 -15.19 9.84
N THR A 28 -24.46 -14.63 9.13
CA THR A 28 -23.05 -14.97 9.35
C THR A 28 -22.61 -14.72 10.79
N VAL A 29 -22.96 -13.57 11.39
CA VAL A 29 -22.62 -13.26 12.79
C VAL A 29 -23.29 -14.23 13.76
N GLN A 30 -24.56 -14.59 13.53
CA GLN A 30 -25.28 -15.56 14.35
C GLN A 30 -24.58 -16.92 14.36
N LEU A 31 -24.22 -17.42 13.17
CA LEU A 31 -23.51 -18.69 13.02
C LEU A 31 -22.11 -18.62 13.65
N LEU A 32 -21.38 -17.51 13.49
CA LEU A 32 -20.09 -17.31 14.14
C LEU A 32 -20.16 -17.23 15.67
N LEU A 33 -21.31 -16.93 16.26
CA LEU A 33 -21.46 -16.95 17.73
C LEU A 33 -21.91 -18.32 18.26
N ALA A 34 -22.28 -19.25 17.39
CA ALA A 34 -22.72 -20.58 17.80
C ALA A 34 -21.57 -21.34 18.50
N PRO A 35 -21.87 -22.05 19.61
CA PRO A 35 -20.89 -22.90 20.27
C PRO A 35 -20.64 -24.15 19.42
N ILE A 36 -19.47 -24.22 18.76
CA ILE A 36 -19.08 -25.34 17.89
C ILE A 36 -18.03 -26.26 18.53
N SER A 37 -17.28 -25.76 19.51
CA SER A 37 -16.17 -26.47 20.15
C SER A 37 -16.53 -26.96 21.55
N ASN A 38 -16.03 -28.14 21.89
CA ASN A 38 -16.14 -28.73 23.24
C ASN A 38 -15.00 -28.30 24.18
N VAL A 39 -14.00 -27.58 23.66
CA VAL A 39 -12.81 -27.17 24.44
C VAL A 39 -12.83 -25.68 24.72
N TYR A 40 -13.18 -24.88 23.71
CA TYR A 40 -13.23 -23.42 23.82
C TYR A 40 -14.56 -22.86 23.33
N THR A 41 -14.87 -21.62 23.70
CA THR A 41 -16.04 -20.90 23.20
C THR A 41 -15.73 -19.42 23.07
N ILE A 42 -16.48 -18.72 22.21
CA ILE A 42 -16.47 -17.26 22.16
C ILE A 42 -17.50 -16.76 23.18
N ASP A 43 -17.03 -16.23 24.31
CA ASP A 43 -17.88 -15.50 25.27
C ASP A 43 -17.74 -14.00 25.01
N PHE A 44 -18.66 -13.23 25.57
CA PHE A 44 -18.66 -11.78 25.47
C PHE A 44 -19.19 -11.12 26.73
N MET A 45 -19.13 -9.80 26.81
CA MET A 45 -19.87 -9.03 27.80
C MET A 45 -20.30 -7.71 27.17
N VAL A 46 -21.38 -7.12 27.69
CA VAL A 46 -21.89 -5.82 27.23
C VAL A 46 -21.75 -4.81 28.37
N GLN A 47 -21.09 -3.70 28.10
CA GLN A 47 -20.85 -2.64 29.08
C GLN A 47 -21.05 -1.26 28.45
N ARG A 48 -21.69 -0.36 29.20
CA ARG A 48 -21.82 1.05 28.81
C ARG A 48 -20.66 1.84 29.37
N PHE A 49 -19.94 2.54 28.50
CA PHE A 49 -18.93 3.50 28.89
C PHE A 49 -19.47 4.90 28.66
N THR A 50 -19.29 5.78 29.64
CA THR A 50 -19.66 7.20 29.52
C THR A 50 -18.40 8.03 29.60
N LYS A 51 -18.32 9.04 28.71
CA LYS A 51 -17.19 9.95 28.65
C LYS A 51 -17.43 11.12 29.60
N ASP A 52 -16.46 11.41 30.45
CA ASP A 52 -16.58 12.52 31.39
C ASP A 52 -16.42 13.87 30.67
N ARG A 53 -17.09 14.91 31.19
CA ARG A 53 -17.16 16.26 30.55
C ARG A 53 -15.79 16.89 30.28
N LYS A 54 -14.75 16.52 31.04
CA LYS A 54 -13.37 17.05 30.90
C LYS A 54 -12.36 16.01 30.41
N GLU A 55 -12.79 14.79 30.12
CA GLU A 55 -11.91 13.72 29.68
C GLU A 55 -11.54 13.88 28.20
N LYS A 56 -10.25 13.77 27.88
CA LYS A 56 -9.80 13.78 26.48
C LYS A 56 -10.20 12.46 25.82
N SER A 57 -10.51 12.48 24.53
CA SER A 57 -10.93 11.27 23.82
C SER A 57 -9.88 10.14 23.88
N ALA A 58 -8.59 10.47 23.83
CA ALA A 58 -7.53 9.46 23.96
C ALA A 58 -7.55 8.76 25.33
N ASP A 59 -7.74 9.53 26.41
CA ASP A 59 -7.81 9.01 27.78
C ASP A 59 -9.06 8.16 27.97
N TYR A 60 -10.20 8.60 27.41
CA TYR A 60 -11.46 7.86 27.39
C TYR A 60 -11.30 6.47 26.76
N TYR A 61 -10.75 6.39 25.54
CA TYR A 61 -10.55 5.09 24.88
C TYR A 61 -9.52 4.22 25.60
N ALA A 62 -8.46 4.82 26.15
CA ALA A 62 -7.50 4.09 26.96
C ALA A 62 -8.15 3.47 28.21
N ARG A 63 -9.04 4.21 28.87
CA ARG A 63 -9.80 3.74 30.03
C ARG A 63 -10.76 2.62 29.67
N ILE A 64 -11.53 2.74 28.58
CA ILE A 64 -12.36 1.62 28.06
C ILE A 64 -11.49 0.37 27.91
N HIS A 65 -10.34 0.50 27.24
CA HIS A 65 -9.49 -0.65 27.00
C HIS A 65 -8.94 -1.27 28.30
N GLN A 66 -8.63 -0.46 29.32
CA GLN A 66 -8.18 -0.92 30.63
C GLN A 66 -9.30 -1.65 31.40
N GLU A 67 -10.51 -1.09 31.42
CA GLU A 67 -11.68 -1.69 32.07
C GLU A 67 -12.02 -3.04 31.42
N VAL A 68 -12.13 -3.09 30.09
CA VAL A 68 -12.40 -4.32 29.35
C VAL A 68 -11.36 -5.40 29.64
N LYS A 69 -10.05 -5.08 29.57
CA LYS A 69 -8.99 -6.04 29.90
C LYS A 69 -9.11 -6.56 31.33
N SER A 70 -9.50 -5.70 32.27
CA SER A 70 -9.68 -6.09 33.67
C SER A 70 -10.85 -7.06 33.84
N CYS A 71 -11.97 -6.81 33.16
CA CYS A 71 -13.12 -7.72 33.12
C CYS A 71 -12.75 -9.09 32.54
N VAL A 72 -12.09 -9.12 31.37
CA VAL A 72 -11.69 -10.39 30.72
C VAL A 72 -10.70 -11.16 31.59
N ARG A 73 -9.72 -10.48 32.20
CA ARG A 73 -8.79 -11.13 33.14
C ARG A 73 -9.51 -11.76 34.33
N HIS A 74 -10.43 -11.01 34.95
CA HIS A 74 -11.20 -11.51 36.08
C HIS A 74 -12.02 -12.75 35.69
N LYS A 75 -12.68 -12.71 34.53
CA LYS A 75 -13.47 -13.83 34.00
C LYS A 75 -12.63 -15.08 33.73
N LEU A 76 -11.39 -14.90 33.25
CA LEU A 76 -10.47 -16.00 32.93
C LEU A 76 -9.55 -16.40 34.10
N GLY A 77 -9.66 -15.77 35.27
CA GLY A 77 -8.78 -16.03 36.42
C GLY A 77 -7.31 -15.62 36.19
N LEU A 78 -7.07 -14.61 35.35
CA LEU A 78 -5.74 -14.15 34.96
C LEU A 78 -5.20 -13.06 35.90
N GLY A 79 -3.88 -13.01 36.04
CA GLY A 79 -3.20 -11.99 36.83
C GLY A 79 -3.28 -10.60 36.20
N ALA A 80 -3.24 -9.54 37.03
CA ALA A 80 -3.40 -8.15 36.58
C ALA A 80 -2.37 -7.68 35.52
N ASN A 81 -1.20 -8.31 35.48
CA ASN A 81 -0.11 -7.96 34.57
C ASN A 81 -0.13 -8.71 33.22
N GLN A 82 -1.04 -9.68 33.02
CA GLN A 82 -1.11 -10.46 31.79
C GLN A 82 -1.83 -9.67 30.68
N ASP A 83 -1.24 -9.54 29.49
CA ASP A 83 -1.94 -8.92 28.36
C ASP A 83 -3.05 -9.83 27.84
N VAL A 84 -4.14 -9.22 27.39
CA VAL A 84 -5.33 -9.91 26.89
C VAL A 84 -5.87 -9.14 25.68
N LYS A 85 -6.04 -9.86 24.57
CA LYS A 85 -6.72 -9.41 23.35
C LYS A 85 -8.21 -9.73 23.41
N TYR A 86 -8.99 -8.97 22.67
CA TYR A 86 -10.43 -9.12 22.55
C TYR A 86 -10.89 -8.31 21.34
N GLU A 87 -12.07 -8.62 20.86
CA GLU A 87 -12.72 -7.89 19.77
C GLU A 87 -13.77 -6.97 20.34
N LEU A 88 -13.65 -5.67 20.07
CA LEU A 88 -14.55 -4.63 20.60
C LEU A 88 -15.47 -4.11 19.49
N HIS A 89 -16.77 -4.09 19.76
CA HIS A 89 -17.77 -3.56 18.85
C HIS A 89 -18.72 -2.60 19.58
N LEU A 90 -19.13 -1.52 18.90
CA LEU A 90 -20.05 -0.53 19.44
C LEU A 90 -21.46 -0.82 18.94
N LEU A 91 -22.39 -1.01 19.88
CA LEU A 91 -23.81 -1.22 19.60
C LEU A 91 -24.55 0.12 19.38
N PRO A 92 -25.72 0.11 18.70
CA PRO A 92 -26.50 1.32 18.39
C PRO A 92 -26.91 2.15 19.62
N ASN A 93 -27.05 1.52 20.78
CA ASN A 93 -27.44 2.14 22.05
C ASN A 93 -26.24 2.72 22.84
N TYR A 94 -25.08 2.90 22.20
CA TYR A 94 -23.81 3.31 22.82
C TYR A 94 -23.23 2.31 23.84
N ASN A 95 -23.79 1.10 23.90
CA ASN A 95 -23.15 0.02 24.65
C ASN A 95 -22.00 -0.57 23.84
N HIS A 96 -20.97 -1.02 24.52
CA HIS A 96 -19.87 -1.72 23.90
C HIS A 96 -20.00 -3.20 24.23
N VAL A 97 -19.88 -4.04 23.21
CA VAL A 97 -19.72 -5.48 23.38
C VAL A 97 -18.26 -5.84 23.11
N PHE A 98 -17.70 -6.70 23.95
CA PHE A 98 -16.37 -7.24 23.73
C PHE A 98 -16.37 -8.76 23.77
N PHE A 99 -15.77 -9.38 22.75
CA PHE A 99 -15.71 -10.83 22.53
C PHE A 99 -14.29 -11.35 22.81
N PHE A 100 -14.20 -12.54 23.40
CA PHE A 100 -12.94 -13.18 23.77
C PHE A 100 -13.10 -14.70 23.85
N LEU A 101 -11.99 -15.43 23.76
CA LEU A 101 -11.99 -16.89 23.93
C LEU A 101 -12.02 -17.27 25.41
N ALA A 102 -12.87 -18.23 25.75
CA ALA A 102 -13.02 -18.80 27.09
C ALA A 102 -13.05 -20.34 27.01
N PRO A 103 -12.88 -21.07 28.14
CA PRO A 103 -13.16 -22.50 28.17
C PRO A 103 -14.61 -22.77 27.77
N ALA A 104 -14.85 -23.81 26.98
CA ALA A 104 -16.19 -24.23 26.63
C ALA A 104 -17.00 -24.56 27.89
N THR A 105 -18.26 -24.14 27.91
CA THR A 105 -19.21 -24.55 28.95
C THR A 105 -19.80 -25.90 28.61
N THR A 106 -20.04 -26.75 29.61
CA THR A 106 -20.71 -28.04 29.42
C THR A 106 -22.05 -27.84 28.70
N PRO A 107 -22.36 -28.59 27.62
CA PRO A 107 -23.65 -28.51 26.95
C PRO A 107 -24.81 -28.68 27.93
N ASN A 108 -25.88 -27.91 27.73
CA ASN A 108 -27.08 -27.90 28.58
C ASN A 108 -26.87 -27.48 30.05
N SER A 109 -25.71 -26.93 30.39
CA SER A 109 -25.50 -26.29 31.71
C SER A 109 -26.24 -24.95 31.79
N PRO A 110 -26.52 -24.43 33.01
CA PRO A 110 -27.11 -23.10 33.17
C PRO A 110 -26.28 -21.99 32.51
N THR A 111 -24.96 -22.12 32.50
CA THR A 111 -24.04 -21.18 31.84
C THR A 111 -24.13 -21.26 30.32
N HIS A 112 -24.28 -22.46 29.76
CA HIS A 112 -24.52 -22.66 28.33
C HIS A 112 -25.85 -22.04 27.87
N HIS A 113 -26.94 -22.28 28.59
CA HIS A 113 -28.24 -21.66 28.28
C HIS A 113 -28.19 -20.14 28.42
N SER A 114 -27.51 -19.63 29.45
CA SER A 114 -27.31 -18.18 29.62
C SER A 114 -26.52 -17.56 28.46
N LEU A 115 -25.51 -18.24 27.92
CA LEU A 115 -24.77 -17.78 26.74
C LEU A 115 -25.67 -17.76 25.50
N ALA A 116 -26.43 -18.82 25.25
CA ALA A 116 -27.36 -18.91 24.13
C ALA A 116 -28.41 -17.78 24.15
N GLU A 117 -29.06 -17.53 25.31
CA GLU A 117 -30.00 -16.42 25.48
C GLU A 117 -29.34 -15.05 25.24
N ARG A 118 -28.08 -14.89 25.67
CA ARG A 118 -27.33 -13.65 25.45
C ARG A 118 -27.01 -13.45 23.97
N ILE A 119 -26.66 -14.52 23.24
CA ILE A 119 -26.42 -14.50 21.79
C ILE A 119 -27.68 -14.05 21.07
N GLU A 120 -28.83 -14.65 21.40
CA GLU A 120 -30.11 -14.27 20.81
C GLU A 120 -30.42 -12.78 21.04
N LYS A 121 -30.27 -12.31 22.28
CA LYS A 121 -30.49 -10.89 22.64
C LYS A 121 -29.57 -9.94 21.89
N ILE A 122 -28.30 -10.29 21.67
CA ILE A 122 -27.37 -9.39 20.97
C ILE A 122 -27.64 -9.40 19.47
N CYS A 123 -27.97 -10.55 18.88
CA CYS A 123 -28.34 -10.64 17.48
C CYS A 123 -29.63 -9.87 17.17
N GLN A 124 -30.61 -9.85 18.08
CA GLN A 124 -31.80 -8.98 17.97
C GLN A 124 -31.46 -7.47 17.99
N GLN A 125 -30.36 -7.08 18.66
CA GLN A 125 -29.89 -5.69 18.68
C GLN A 125 -29.08 -5.31 17.43
N LEU A 126 -28.55 -6.30 16.71
CA LEU A 126 -27.82 -6.11 15.46
C LEU A 126 -28.81 -6.14 14.30
N THR A 127 -29.17 -4.98 13.75
CA THR A 127 -30.06 -4.90 12.57
C THR A 127 -29.24 -4.60 11.32
N ALA A 128 -29.30 -5.50 10.32
CA ALA A 128 -28.53 -5.41 9.09
C ALA A 128 -28.89 -4.18 8.22
N GLU A 129 -30.15 -3.71 8.29
CA GLU A 129 -30.64 -2.62 7.42
C GLU A 129 -29.94 -1.27 7.64
N ASN A 130 -29.18 -1.09 8.73
CA ASN A 130 -28.50 0.18 9.05
C ASN A 130 -27.01 0.07 9.42
N TYR A 131 -26.44 -1.14 9.47
CA TYR A 131 -25.08 -1.34 9.98
C TYR A 131 -24.24 -2.30 9.16
N ASN A 132 -23.02 -1.87 8.87
CA ASN A 132 -21.99 -2.72 8.32
C ASN A 132 -21.40 -3.62 9.41
N LEU A 133 -21.61 -4.92 9.32
CA LEU A 133 -21.14 -5.91 10.29
C LEU A 133 -19.81 -6.57 9.87
N SER A 134 -19.20 -6.16 8.76
CA SER A 134 -17.94 -6.74 8.27
C SER A 134 -16.85 -6.73 9.35
N ARG A 135 -16.69 -5.63 10.10
CA ARG A 135 -15.68 -5.58 11.18
C ARG A 135 -15.96 -6.57 12.32
N LEU A 136 -17.23 -6.81 12.63
CA LEU A 136 -17.62 -7.80 13.63
C LEU A 136 -17.35 -9.22 13.12
N ILE A 137 -17.74 -9.52 11.88
CA ILE A 137 -17.43 -10.80 11.21
C ILE A 137 -15.92 -11.05 11.21
N GLN A 138 -15.12 -10.04 10.84
CA GLN A 138 -13.66 -10.11 10.87
C GLN A 138 -13.13 -10.51 12.25
N GLY A 139 -13.59 -9.83 13.31
CA GLY A 139 -13.16 -10.11 14.68
C GLY A 139 -13.56 -11.51 15.15
N LEU A 140 -14.83 -11.88 14.97
CA LEU A 140 -15.34 -13.19 15.35
C LEU A 140 -14.63 -14.31 14.59
N PHE A 141 -14.41 -14.14 13.28
CA PHE A 141 -13.69 -15.12 12.48
C PHE A 141 -12.21 -15.24 12.88
N SER A 142 -11.59 -14.13 13.31
CA SER A 142 -10.23 -14.17 13.88
C SER A 142 -10.17 -15.01 15.16
N LEU A 143 -11.18 -14.89 16.03
CA LEU A 143 -11.29 -15.73 17.23
C LEU A 143 -11.48 -17.21 16.87
N HIS A 144 -12.28 -17.52 15.84
CA HIS A 144 -12.46 -18.88 15.32
C HIS A 144 -11.19 -19.51 14.78
N LEU A 145 -10.43 -18.79 13.93
CA LEU A 145 -9.15 -19.30 13.44
C LEU A 145 -8.15 -19.50 14.58
N LYS A 146 -8.16 -18.61 15.58
CA LYS A 146 -7.37 -18.82 16.79
C LYS A 146 -7.82 -20.04 17.58
N MET A 147 -9.13 -20.28 17.68
CA MET A 147 -9.72 -21.45 18.32
C MET A 147 -9.24 -22.75 17.66
N VAL A 148 -9.28 -22.85 16.32
CA VAL A 148 -8.74 -24.00 15.56
C VAL A 148 -7.30 -24.31 15.98
N MET A 149 -6.45 -23.28 16.01
CA MET A 149 -5.02 -23.45 16.34
C MET A 149 -4.80 -23.86 17.81
N LEU A 150 -5.64 -23.37 18.72
CA LEU A 150 -5.61 -23.75 20.14
C LEU A 150 -6.11 -25.18 20.37
N GLU A 151 -7.08 -25.65 19.58
CA GLU A 151 -7.58 -27.03 19.64
C GLU A 151 -6.51 -28.01 19.22
N GLN A 152 -5.89 -27.79 18.05
CA GLN A 152 -4.75 -28.57 17.56
C GLN A 152 -3.58 -28.57 18.56
N ALA A 153 -3.32 -27.44 19.22
CA ALA A 153 -2.33 -27.38 20.29
C ALA A 153 -2.74 -28.20 21.52
N SER A 154 -4.02 -28.17 21.90
CA SER A 154 -4.54 -28.86 23.09
C SER A 154 -4.54 -30.39 22.98
N GLU A 155 -4.59 -30.93 21.76
CA GLU A 155 -4.43 -32.37 21.52
C GLU A 155 -3.06 -32.90 21.97
N ARG A 156 -2.04 -32.04 21.98
CA ARG A 156 -0.64 -32.40 22.25
C ARG A 156 -0.09 -31.82 23.55
N PHE A 157 -0.62 -30.68 23.99
CA PHE A 157 -0.07 -29.88 25.08
C PHE A 157 -1.17 -29.32 25.99
N SER A 158 -0.86 -29.17 27.28
CA SER A 158 -1.75 -28.46 28.20
C SER A 158 -1.71 -26.95 27.94
N VAL A 159 -2.76 -26.40 27.35
CA VAL A 159 -2.85 -24.96 27.05
C VAL A 159 -3.46 -24.19 28.23
N SER A 160 -2.68 -23.30 28.83
CA SER A 160 -3.14 -22.40 29.90
C SER A 160 -4.11 -21.31 29.39
N PRO A 161 -5.09 -20.86 30.20
CA PRO A 161 -5.98 -19.74 29.84
C PRO A 161 -5.29 -18.44 29.40
N THR A 162 -4.02 -18.24 29.80
CA THR A 162 -3.22 -17.07 29.40
C THR A 162 -3.00 -17.01 27.89
N TYR A 163 -3.05 -18.14 27.17
CA TYR A 163 -2.85 -18.22 25.72
C TYR A 163 -4.12 -17.95 24.91
N PHE A 164 -5.31 -18.13 25.50
CA PHE A 164 -6.59 -18.04 24.78
C PHE A 164 -6.75 -16.71 24.08
N ASN A 165 -6.25 -15.63 24.70
CA ASN A 165 -6.38 -14.27 24.21
C ASN A 165 -5.02 -13.55 24.06
N SER A 166 -3.93 -14.30 23.88
CA SER A 166 -2.62 -13.76 23.49
C SER A 166 -2.54 -13.40 21.99
N THR A 167 -1.43 -12.81 21.54
CA THR A 167 -1.17 -12.72 20.09
C THR A 167 -0.65 -14.08 19.58
N LEU A 168 -1.15 -14.54 18.43
CA LEU A 168 -0.72 -15.77 17.78
C LEU A 168 0.16 -15.43 16.56
N TYR A 169 1.33 -16.04 16.51
CA TYR A 169 2.23 -16.01 15.37
C TYR A 169 2.34 -17.40 14.73
N LEU A 170 2.31 -17.42 13.41
CA LEU A 170 2.29 -18.63 12.59
C LEU A 170 3.66 -18.84 11.94
N ASN A 171 4.02 -20.11 11.76
CA ASN A 171 5.30 -20.54 11.20
C ASN A 171 6.50 -19.85 11.88
N ALA A 172 6.46 -19.80 13.21
CA ALA A 172 7.48 -19.16 14.02
C ALA A 172 8.76 -20.01 14.04
N ARG A 173 9.90 -19.38 13.75
CA ARG A 173 11.21 -20.04 13.72
C ARG A 173 12.35 -19.13 14.16
N LEU A 174 13.37 -19.72 14.77
CA LEU A 174 14.59 -19.02 15.13
C LEU A 174 15.49 -18.87 13.90
N SER A 175 15.62 -17.64 13.38
CA SER A 175 16.57 -17.33 12.30
C SER A 175 18.00 -17.11 12.82
N GLN A 176 18.14 -16.83 14.12
CA GLN A 176 19.40 -16.86 14.86
C GLN A 176 19.18 -17.61 16.18
N PRO A 177 19.92 -18.71 16.44
CA PRO A 177 19.73 -19.50 17.65
C PRO A 177 20.20 -18.73 18.88
N ILE A 178 19.57 -19.00 20.02
CA ILE A 178 20.02 -18.48 21.32
C ILE A 178 21.37 -19.14 21.64
N THR A 179 22.42 -18.34 21.81
CA THR A 179 23.75 -18.84 22.22
C THR A 179 24.07 -18.40 23.64
N GLN A 180 24.82 -19.23 24.38
CA GLN A 180 25.27 -18.91 25.74
C GLN A 180 26.00 -17.56 25.84
N LYS A 181 26.63 -17.09 24.76
CA LYS A 181 27.34 -15.79 24.68
C LYS A 181 26.42 -14.59 24.47
N SER A 182 25.29 -14.76 23.78
CA SER A 182 24.38 -13.65 23.43
C SER A 182 23.20 -13.52 24.40
N GLY A 183 22.81 -14.62 25.05
CA GLY A 183 21.64 -14.67 25.93
C GLY A 183 20.29 -14.48 25.23
N ALA A 184 20.28 -14.27 23.91
CA ALA A 184 19.09 -13.99 23.11
C ALA A 184 19.22 -14.53 21.67
N GLY A 185 18.11 -14.82 21.03
CA GLY A 185 18.01 -15.26 19.64
C GLY A 185 17.05 -14.37 18.84
N VAL A 186 16.91 -14.64 17.54
CA VAL A 186 16.00 -13.90 16.66
C VAL A 186 14.90 -14.84 16.17
N MET A 187 13.66 -14.53 16.54
CA MET A 187 12.46 -15.23 16.09
C MET A 187 11.86 -14.49 14.90
N GLU A 188 11.56 -15.22 13.83
CA GLU A 188 10.80 -14.73 12.68
C GLU A 188 9.52 -15.54 12.54
N ALA A 189 8.40 -14.86 12.31
CA ALA A 189 7.10 -15.49 12.19
C ALA A 189 6.15 -14.66 11.31
N PHE A 190 5.00 -15.23 10.97
CA PHE A 190 3.91 -14.51 10.32
C PHE A 190 2.82 -14.11 11.32
N GLU A 191 2.38 -12.86 11.24
CA GLU A 191 1.16 -12.39 11.90
C GLU A 191 0.01 -12.45 10.89
N LEU A 192 -1.09 -13.08 11.27
CA LEU A 192 -2.31 -13.12 10.46
C LEU A 192 -3.11 -11.84 10.66
N ASP A 193 -3.47 -11.22 9.55
CA ASP A 193 -4.52 -10.20 9.47
C ASP A 193 -5.65 -10.72 8.59
N ILE A 194 -6.88 -10.46 9.00
CA ILE A 194 -8.10 -10.89 8.31
C ILE A 194 -8.85 -9.63 7.98
N TYR A 195 -9.39 -9.55 6.77
CA TYR A 195 -10.27 -8.47 6.37
C TYR A 195 -11.57 -9.06 5.86
N ALA A 196 -12.68 -8.65 6.47
CA ALA A 196 -13.99 -8.91 5.91
C ALA A 196 -14.43 -7.70 5.09
N SER A 197 -14.76 -7.92 3.83
CA SER A 197 -15.26 -6.89 2.92
C SER A 197 -16.78 -6.76 3.07
N GLU A 198 -17.33 -5.61 2.69
CA GLU A 198 -18.79 -5.41 2.65
C GLU A 198 -19.44 -6.13 1.45
N TYR A 199 -18.64 -6.79 0.60
CA TYR A 199 -19.13 -7.72 -0.43
C TYR A 199 -19.15 -9.16 0.07
N ASN A 200 -19.15 -9.36 1.39
CA ASN A 200 -19.15 -10.67 2.04
C ASN A 200 -17.95 -11.53 1.60
N GLU A 201 -16.74 -10.94 1.63
CA GLU A 201 -15.51 -11.65 1.30
C GLU A 201 -14.54 -11.60 2.48
N LEU A 202 -13.95 -12.73 2.84
CA LEU A 202 -12.84 -12.82 3.77
C LEU A 202 -11.53 -12.83 2.98
N ALA A 203 -10.60 -11.96 3.36
CA ALA A 203 -9.26 -11.88 2.80
C ALA A 203 -8.21 -12.08 3.90
N PHE A 204 -7.26 -12.97 3.68
CA PHE A 204 -6.19 -13.29 4.63
C PHE A 204 -4.88 -12.64 4.22
N THR A 205 -4.21 -11.94 5.12
CA THR A 205 -2.87 -11.37 4.87
C THR A 205 -1.90 -11.85 5.94
N LEU A 206 -0.75 -12.35 5.51
CA LEU A 206 0.35 -12.73 6.39
C LEU A 206 1.42 -11.64 6.39
N HIS A 207 1.67 -11.03 7.55
CA HIS A 207 2.72 -10.04 7.74
C HIS A 207 3.96 -10.66 8.36
N LYS A 208 5.13 -10.47 7.74
CA LYS A 208 6.41 -10.87 8.34
C LYS A 208 6.68 -10.06 9.60
N ARG A 209 7.03 -10.75 10.68
CA ARG A 209 7.43 -10.16 11.95
C ARG A 209 8.73 -10.79 12.43
N LYS A 210 9.56 -9.96 13.07
CA LYS A 210 10.87 -10.32 13.59
C LYS A 210 11.01 -9.80 15.01
N PHE A 211 11.52 -10.63 15.90
CA PHE A 211 11.61 -10.35 17.33
C PHE A 211 12.95 -10.82 17.88
N LEU A 212 13.50 -10.06 18.82
CA LEU A 212 14.60 -10.52 19.67
C LEU A 212 13.98 -11.27 20.86
N VAL A 213 14.33 -12.54 21.07
CA VAL A 213 13.73 -13.43 22.08
C VAL A 213 14.77 -14.01 23.04
N GLU A 214 14.41 -14.24 24.29
CA GLU A 214 15.25 -14.88 25.33
C GLU A 214 14.81 -16.34 25.57
N PRO A 215 15.67 -17.20 26.15
CA PRO A 215 15.35 -18.62 26.39
C PRO A 215 14.22 -18.90 27.39
N ALA A 216 13.69 -17.87 28.07
CA ALA A 216 12.61 -18.00 29.03
C ALA A 216 11.26 -17.56 28.43
N ASP A 217 10.39 -18.56 28.29
CA ASP A 217 8.93 -18.57 28.12
C ASP A 217 8.30 -17.79 26.97
N GLU A 218 7.81 -18.56 25.99
CA GLU A 218 6.55 -18.38 25.25
C GLU A 218 6.29 -19.73 24.55
N LEU A 219 5.04 -20.24 24.55
CA LEU A 219 4.72 -21.57 24.03
C LEU A 219 5.01 -21.64 22.52
N HIS A 220 6.17 -22.20 22.15
CA HIS A 220 6.53 -22.54 20.78
C HIS A 220 6.18 -24.01 20.55
N LEU A 221 5.19 -24.25 19.69
CA LEU A 221 4.70 -25.59 19.39
C LEU A 221 5.01 -25.92 17.95
N SER A 222 5.45 -27.15 17.70
CA SER A 222 5.42 -27.75 16.37
C SER A 222 4.15 -28.59 16.25
N LEU A 223 3.23 -28.17 15.38
CA LEU A 223 2.15 -28.99 14.86
C LEU A 223 2.65 -29.74 13.60
N ASP A 224 1.82 -30.62 13.04
CA ASP A 224 2.21 -31.43 11.87
C ASP A 224 2.54 -30.58 10.65
N ASP A 225 1.73 -29.55 10.40
CA ASP A 225 1.85 -28.68 9.24
C ASP A 225 2.33 -27.27 9.58
N THR A 226 2.43 -26.86 10.85
CA THR A 226 2.86 -25.48 11.20
C THR A 226 3.58 -25.41 12.53
N SER A 227 4.44 -24.40 12.71
CA SER A 227 4.91 -24.02 14.03
C SER A 227 4.14 -22.81 14.55
N LEU A 228 3.63 -22.90 15.78
CA LEU A 228 2.88 -21.82 16.42
C LEU A 228 3.73 -21.18 17.52
N TRP A 229 3.59 -19.87 17.67
CA TRP A 229 4.18 -19.15 18.79
C TRP A 229 3.16 -18.19 19.39
N PHE A 230 2.84 -18.43 20.66
CA PHE A 230 1.90 -17.59 21.40
C PHE A 230 2.65 -16.55 22.21
N ASN A 231 2.48 -15.27 21.84
CA ASN A 231 3.10 -14.16 22.53
C ASN A 231 2.17 -13.57 23.59
N ILE A 232 2.53 -13.82 24.86
CA ILE A 232 1.92 -13.20 26.03
C ILE A 232 2.82 -12.04 26.43
N ASP A 233 2.42 -10.79 26.15
CA ASP A 233 3.16 -9.59 26.59
C ASP A 233 3.06 -9.46 28.12
N ASN A 234 3.88 -10.23 28.84
CA ASN A 234 4.08 -10.13 30.27
C ASN A 234 5.31 -9.26 30.49
N ARG A 235 5.16 -8.13 31.19
CA ARG A 235 6.23 -7.14 31.44
C ARG A 235 7.58 -7.69 31.94
N ARG A 236 7.67 -8.96 32.34
CA ARG A 236 8.87 -9.66 32.83
C ARG A 236 9.60 -10.53 31.79
N LEU A 237 8.96 -10.99 30.71
CA LEU A 237 9.55 -11.88 29.70
C LEU A 237 9.01 -11.45 28.35
N LYS A 238 9.91 -10.98 27.49
CA LYS A 238 9.56 -10.26 26.26
C LYS A 238 10.27 -10.90 25.08
N ALA A 239 9.59 -10.94 23.95
CA ALA A 239 10.19 -10.41 22.73
C ALA A 239 10.80 -9.02 23.04
N ARG A 240 12.07 -8.95 23.50
CA ARG A 240 12.76 -7.76 24.02
C ARG A 240 12.45 -6.51 23.20
N ARG A 241 12.38 -6.71 21.88
CA ARG A 241 12.12 -5.67 20.89
C ARG A 241 11.61 -6.30 19.61
N LYS A 242 10.55 -5.71 19.03
CA LYS A 242 10.20 -5.90 17.62
C LYS A 242 11.33 -5.36 16.75
N LEU A 243 11.89 -6.19 15.89
CA LEU A 243 12.95 -5.83 14.94
C LEU A 243 12.34 -5.44 13.59
N ASP A 244 13.13 -4.77 12.77
CA ASP A 244 12.76 -4.52 11.37
C ASP A 244 12.65 -5.86 10.63
N ALA A 245 11.55 -6.07 9.91
CA ALA A 245 11.28 -7.30 9.17
C ALA A 245 11.56 -7.17 7.66
N ARG A 246 12.05 -6.02 7.18
CA ARG A 246 12.41 -5.82 5.76
C ARG A 246 13.56 -6.71 5.31
N ASP A 247 14.42 -7.12 6.23
CA ASP A 247 15.52 -8.07 6.03
C ASP A 247 15.17 -9.51 6.47
N SER A 248 13.88 -9.81 6.67
CA SER A 248 13.42 -11.14 7.08
C SER A 248 13.77 -12.19 6.03
N LYS A 249 14.20 -13.36 6.51
CA LYS A 249 14.53 -14.54 5.70
C LYS A 249 13.31 -15.42 5.42
N LEU A 250 12.12 -15.01 5.86
CA LEU A 250 10.85 -15.66 5.49
C LEU A 250 10.60 -15.43 4.00
N ASP A 251 10.66 -16.50 3.21
CA ASP A 251 10.42 -16.43 1.77
C ASP A 251 8.94 -16.60 1.47
N PHE A 252 8.47 -15.97 0.39
CA PHE A 252 7.10 -16.17 -0.06
C PHE A 252 6.88 -17.61 -0.50
N PHE A 253 7.81 -18.16 -1.29
CA PHE A 253 7.75 -19.49 -1.86
C PHE A 253 9.15 -20.13 -1.86
N ARG A 254 9.22 -21.45 -1.65
CA ARG A 254 10.44 -22.25 -1.77
C ARG A 254 10.11 -23.54 -2.51
N GLU A 255 10.96 -23.93 -3.46
CA GLU A 255 10.86 -25.23 -4.11
C GLU A 255 11.53 -26.31 -3.25
N ARG A 256 10.86 -27.47 -3.08
CA ARG A 256 11.39 -28.67 -2.39
C ARG A 256 11.57 -28.50 -0.86
N SER A 257 12.78 -28.72 -0.33
CA SER A 257 13.03 -28.69 1.11
C SER A 257 12.74 -27.31 1.70
N GLY A 258 11.90 -27.26 2.72
CA GLY A 258 11.50 -26.01 3.37
C GLY A 258 10.28 -25.32 2.74
N TYR A 259 9.52 -25.97 1.84
CA TYR A 259 8.19 -25.45 1.43
C TYR A 259 7.26 -25.25 2.62
N GLY A 260 7.31 -26.16 3.62
CA GLY A 260 6.56 -26.04 4.88
C GLY A 260 6.85 -24.75 5.67
N GLU A 261 7.97 -24.07 5.38
CA GLU A 261 8.42 -22.87 6.09
C GLU A 261 8.11 -21.56 5.34
N CYS A 262 7.43 -21.63 4.19
CA CYS A 262 7.18 -20.46 3.35
C CYS A 262 5.78 -19.87 3.57
N GLN A 263 5.62 -18.62 3.12
CA GLN A 263 4.36 -17.89 3.25
C GLN A 263 3.22 -18.54 2.44
N ALA A 264 3.49 -19.05 1.24
CA ALA A 264 2.51 -19.69 0.38
C ALA A 264 1.91 -20.95 1.02
N TYR A 265 2.75 -21.78 1.66
CA TYR A 265 2.26 -22.95 2.40
C TYR A 265 1.46 -22.55 3.65
N THR A 266 1.91 -21.53 4.39
CA THR A 266 1.17 -21.01 5.54
C THR A 266 -0.22 -20.49 5.15
N TYR A 267 -0.35 -19.85 3.97
CA TYR A 267 -1.65 -19.48 3.42
C TYR A 267 -2.54 -20.69 3.13
N ASN A 268 -1.99 -21.79 2.63
CA ASN A 268 -2.77 -23.01 2.37
C ASN A 268 -3.30 -23.63 3.67
N VAL A 269 -2.47 -23.73 4.71
CA VAL A 269 -2.90 -24.24 6.02
C VAL A 269 -4.03 -23.38 6.58
N LEU A 270 -3.85 -22.05 6.53
CA LEU A 270 -4.89 -21.12 6.97
C LEU A 270 -6.18 -21.24 6.18
N MET A 271 -6.07 -21.36 4.86
CA MET A 271 -7.24 -21.46 3.99
C MET A 271 -8.00 -22.77 4.23
N ASN A 272 -7.29 -23.88 4.48
CA ASN A 272 -7.92 -25.14 4.86
C ASN A 272 -8.64 -25.02 6.20
N ALA A 273 -7.95 -24.51 7.23
CA ALA A 273 -8.54 -24.27 8.55
C ALA A 273 -9.77 -23.34 8.49
N ALA A 274 -9.72 -22.31 7.63
CA ALA A 274 -10.84 -21.38 7.42
C ALA A 274 -12.03 -22.07 6.75
N CYS A 275 -11.81 -22.81 5.65
CA CYS A 275 -12.86 -23.54 4.97
C CYS A 275 -13.50 -24.60 5.88
N GLU A 276 -12.68 -25.41 6.56
CA GLU A 276 -13.15 -26.44 7.49
C GLU A 276 -14.01 -25.82 8.60
N ARG A 277 -13.54 -24.73 9.22
CA ARG A 277 -14.32 -24.06 10.27
C ARG A 277 -15.62 -23.45 9.75
N LEU A 278 -15.62 -22.86 8.57
CA LEU A 278 -16.86 -22.35 7.95
C LEU A 278 -17.84 -23.49 7.64
N SER A 279 -17.35 -24.64 7.19
CA SER A 279 -18.17 -25.84 6.99
C SER A 279 -18.76 -26.38 8.30
N GLU A 280 -17.98 -26.44 9.38
CA GLU A 280 -18.46 -26.86 10.70
C GLU A 280 -19.55 -25.94 11.26
N LEU A 281 -19.42 -24.63 11.01
CA LEU A 281 -20.41 -23.62 11.39
C LEU A 281 -21.62 -23.56 10.45
N GLU A 282 -21.67 -24.44 9.44
CA GLU A 282 -22.70 -24.45 8.41
C GLU A 282 -22.86 -23.08 7.72
N ILE A 283 -21.74 -22.37 7.50
CA ILE A 283 -21.71 -21.10 6.75
C ILE A 283 -21.38 -21.41 5.28
N PRO A 284 -22.33 -21.25 4.34
CA PRO A 284 -22.09 -21.33 2.91
C PRO A 284 -20.97 -20.41 2.45
N HIS A 285 -19.98 -20.99 1.77
CA HIS A 285 -18.79 -20.27 1.35
C HIS A 285 -18.15 -20.87 0.10
N GLN A 286 -17.44 -20.02 -0.64
CA GLN A 286 -16.71 -20.41 -1.85
C GLN A 286 -15.31 -19.77 -1.87
N PRO A 287 -14.23 -20.55 -1.84
CA PRO A 287 -12.89 -20.03 -2.11
C PRO A 287 -12.82 -19.42 -3.51
N ILE A 288 -12.27 -18.22 -3.64
CA ILE A 288 -12.18 -17.55 -4.94
C ILE A 288 -10.87 -17.97 -5.62
N PRO A 289 -10.90 -18.70 -6.75
CA PRO A 289 -9.69 -18.99 -7.50
C PRO A 289 -9.25 -17.79 -8.35
N PHE A 290 -7.98 -17.78 -8.71
CA PHE A 290 -7.45 -16.92 -9.76
C PHE A 290 -7.06 -17.76 -10.96
N GLN A 291 -7.53 -17.37 -12.14
CA GLN A 291 -7.09 -17.94 -13.41
C GLN A 291 -6.75 -16.79 -14.35
N ALA A 292 -5.53 -16.80 -14.88
CA ALA A 292 -5.12 -15.80 -15.84
C ALA A 292 -5.86 -16.03 -17.17
N THR A 293 -6.75 -15.12 -17.54
CA THR A 293 -7.54 -15.24 -18.78
C THR A 293 -6.89 -14.55 -19.97
N HIS A 294 -5.92 -13.67 -19.71
CA HIS A 294 -5.23 -12.89 -20.73
C HIS A 294 -3.75 -12.73 -20.37
N GLU A 295 -2.89 -12.84 -21.38
CA GLU A 295 -1.47 -12.49 -21.30
C GLU A 295 -1.22 -11.27 -22.17
N VAL A 296 -0.35 -10.39 -21.68
CA VAL A 296 0.17 -9.28 -22.47
C VAL A 296 1.63 -9.59 -22.76
N ASN A 297 1.93 -10.00 -24.00
CA ASN A 297 3.28 -10.42 -24.38
C ASN A 297 4.28 -9.26 -24.42
N GLN A 298 3.77 -8.03 -24.54
CA GLN A 298 4.55 -6.80 -24.48
C GLN A 298 3.70 -5.76 -23.76
N PHE A 299 4.18 -5.25 -22.62
CA PHE A 299 3.69 -3.97 -22.11
C PHE A 299 3.75 -2.94 -23.25
N ALA A 300 2.85 -1.97 -23.29
CA ALA A 300 2.89 -0.91 -24.30
C ALA A 300 4.16 -0.06 -24.10
N THR A 301 5.31 -0.56 -24.58
CA THR A 301 6.64 0.03 -24.45
C THR A 301 6.96 0.99 -25.59
N ASN A 302 5.95 1.27 -26.43
CA ASN A 302 6.06 2.03 -27.67
C ASN A 302 5.02 3.16 -27.75
N LEU A 303 4.35 3.49 -26.65
CA LEU A 303 3.40 4.61 -26.64
C LEU A 303 4.11 5.94 -26.99
N ASP A 304 5.36 6.07 -26.57
CA ASP A 304 6.21 7.23 -26.72
C ASP A 304 7.12 7.18 -27.97
N GLN A 305 6.74 6.44 -29.02
CA GLN A 305 7.56 6.31 -30.23
C GLN A 305 8.02 7.67 -30.78
N HIS A 306 7.16 8.71 -30.69
CA HIS A 306 7.50 10.09 -31.02
C HIS A 306 6.91 11.09 -30.03
N LEU A 307 7.73 12.05 -29.58
CA LEU A 307 7.25 13.31 -28.98
C LEU A 307 6.91 14.27 -30.11
N VAL A 308 5.88 15.10 -29.92
CA VAL A 308 5.41 16.05 -30.94
C VAL A 308 6.03 17.42 -30.73
N ASN A 309 6.31 17.78 -29.49
CA ASN A 309 6.86 19.08 -29.15
C ASN A 309 8.36 19.18 -29.47
N THR A 310 8.83 20.40 -29.72
CA THR A 310 10.25 20.71 -29.66
C THR A 310 10.74 20.59 -28.22
N LEU A 311 11.75 19.73 -28.00
CA LEU A 311 12.32 19.51 -26.67
C LEU A 311 13.53 20.41 -26.42
N LEU A 312 13.39 21.34 -25.48
CA LEU A 312 14.48 22.17 -24.96
C LEU A 312 15.06 21.52 -23.70
N VAL A 313 16.37 21.28 -23.68
CA VAL A 313 17.06 20.63 -22.55
C VAL A 313 17.92 21.67 -21.83
N VAL A 314 17.68 21.86 -20.54
CA VAL A 314 18.36 22.86 -19.72
C VAL A 314 19.17 22.17 -18.63
N ASN A 315 20.49 22.40 -18.60
CA ASN A 315 21.34 21.98 -17.49
C ASN A 315 21.20 22.97 -16.31
N ASN A 316 20.58 22.53 -15.21
CA ASN A 316 20.39 23.31 -13.99
C ASN A 316 21.43 22.87 -12.93
N GLY A 317 22.70 23.18 -13.20
CA GLY A 317 23.79 23.05 -12.23
C GLY A 317 24.44 21.66 -12.14
N VAL A 318 24.22 20.77 -13.10
CA VAL A 318 24.92 19.48 -13.16
C VAL A 318 26.33 19.67 -13.71
N GLU A 319 27.32 19.31 -12.90
CA GLU A 319 28.74 19.34 -13.26
C GLU A 319 29.15 17.99 -13.85
N PHE A 320 29.07 17.88 -15.18
CA PHE A 320 29.58 16.71 -15.88
C PHE A 320 31.10 16.82 -16.10
N SER A 321 31.82 15.70 -16.03
CA SER A 321 33.10 15.59 -16.72
C SER A 321 32.87 15.56 -18.24
N THR A 322 33.87 15.90 -19.05
CA THR A 322 33.75 15.87 -20.53
C THR A 322 33.26 14.51 -21.06
N THR A 323 33.72 13.44 -20.44
CA THR A 323 33.31 12.07 -20.78
C THR A 323 31.87 11.79 -20.38
N GLN A 324 31.46 12.18 -19.17
CA GLN A 324 30.10 11.98 -18.70
C GLN A 324 29.10 12.79 -19.53
N GLU A 325 29.48 14.01 -19.89
CA GLU A 325 28.68 14.92 -20.71
C GLU A 325 28.39 14.29 -22.08
N ALA A 326 29.44 13.86 -22.79
CA ALA A 326 29.31 13.20 -24.08
C ALA A 326 28.42 11.95 -23.98
N TYR A 327 28.70 11.06 -23.02
CA TYR A 327 27.95 9.82 -22.85
C TYR A 327 26.46 10.07 -22.51
N PHE A 328 26.18 11.03 -21.62
CA PHE A 328 24.82 11.36 -21.23
C PHE A 328 24.02 11.93 -22.41
N PHE A 329 24.60 12.89 -23.12
CA PHE A 329 23.93 13.56 -24.24
C PHE A 329 23.82 12.68 -25.49
N ASP A 330 24.73 11.72 -25.71
CA ASP A 330 24.59 10.68 -26.72
C ASP A 330 23.39 9.77 -26.41
N ALA A 331 23.29 9.30 -25.16
CA ALA A 331 22.15 8.49 -24.73
C ALA A 331 20.83 9.27 -24.83
N LEU A 332 20.86 10.57 -24.52
CA LEU A 332 19.72 11.47 -24.65
C LEU A 332 19.31 11.65 -26.12
N ALA A 333 20.27 11.85 -27.04
CA ALA A 333 20.02 12.02 -28.47
C ALA A 333 19.37 10.78 -29.10
N ILE A 334 19.76 9.58 -28.65
CA ILE A 334 19.16 8.31 -29.11
C ILE A 334 17.67 8.26 -28.73
N GLN A 335 17.29 8.74 -27.55
CA GLN A 335 15.91 8.69 -27.09
C GLN A 335 15.06 9.88 -27.55
N PHE A 336 15.69 11.05 -27.71
CA PHE A 336 15.08 12.33 -28.09
C PHE A 336 15.79 12.92 -29.32
N PRO A 337 15.57 12.38 -30.52
CA PRO A 337 16.20 12.92 -31.72
C PRO A 337 15.75 14.38 -31.94
N GLY A 338 16.72 15.27 -32.18
CA GLY A 338 16.45 16.68 -32.48
C GLY A 338 16.17 17.58 -31.26
N TYR A 339 16.46 17.13 -30.04
CA TYR A 339 16.44 18.01 -28.87
C TYR A 339 17.41 19.19 -29.05
N GLN A 340 17.13 20.32 -28.40
CA GLN A 340 18.00 21.49 -28.42
C GLN A 340 18.51 21.78 -27.02
N LEU A 341 19.83 21.92 -26.87
CA LEU A 341 20.40 22.45 -25.64
C LEU A 341 20.00 23.91 -25.49
N TRP A 342 19.48 24.26 -24.33
CA TRP A 342 18.94 25.58 -24.08
C TRP A 342 19.59 26.20 -22.83
N PRO A 343 20.13 27.44 -22.91
CA PRO A 343 20.82 28.05 -21.78
C PRO A 343 19.90 28.30 -20.58
N LEU A 344 20.43 28.08 -19.38
CA LEU A 344 19.71 28.37 -18.12
C LEU A 344 19.25 29.83 -18.03
N ALA A 345 20.05 30.76 -18.55
CA ALA A 345 19.70 32.18 -18.59
C ALA A 345 18.46 32.44 -19.46
N SER A 346 18.32 31.72 -20.57
CA SER A 346 17.15 31.82 -21.46
C SER A 346 15.90 31.27 -20.77
N LEU A 347 16.00 30.13 -20.07
CA LEU A 347 14.90 29.59 -19.26
C LEU A 347 14.42 30.60 -18.20
N LYS A 348 15.37 31.23 -17.49
CA LYS A 348 15.05 32.26 -16.48
C LYS A 348 14.39 33.49 -17.09
N HIS A 349 14.83 33.91 -18.29
CA HIS A 349 14.20 35.00 -19.02
C HIS A 349 12.77 34.65 -19.44
N SER A 350 12.56 33.49 -20.06
CA SER A 350 11.22 33.04 -20.46
C SER A 350 10.29 32.88 -19.27
N GLN A 351 10.80 32.46 -18.11
CA GLN A 351 10.01 32.41 -16.88
C GLN A 351 9.48 33.78 -16.46
N GLN A 352 10.30 34.85 -16.57
CA GLN A 352 9.89 36.22 -16.27
C GLN A 352 8.83 36.75 -17.23
N THR A 353 8.82 36.27 -18.47
CA THR A 353 7.84 36.65 -19.50
C THR A 353 6.65 35.69 -19.56
N GLY A 354 6.53 34.74 -18.63
CA GLY A 354 5.45 33.75 -18.63
C GLY A 354 5.47 32.80 -19.82
N PHE A 355 6.64 32.60 -20.44
CA PHE A 355 6.89 31.78 -21.63
C PHE A 355 6.16 32.25 -22.90
N SER A 356 5.73 33.52 -22.95
CA SER A 356 4.97 34.07 -24.10
C SER A 356 5.77 34.07 -25.41
N GLU A 357 7.09 34.01 -25.33
CA GLU A 357 8.01 34.01 -26.48
C GLU A 357 8.22 32.61 -27.08
N LEU A 358 7.78 31.54 -26.40
CA LEU A 358 7.97 30.17 -26.86
C LEU A 358 6.78 29.69 -27.70
N PRO A 359 7.02 28.85 -28.73
CA PRO A 359 5.95 28.18 -29.44
C PRO A 359 5.09 27.31 -28.51
N ALA A 360 3.79 27.21 -28.79
CA ALA A 360 2.84 26.40 -28.00
C ALA A 360 3.20 24.91 -27.93
N ASN A 361 3.96 24.40 -28.88
CA ASN A 361 4.45 23.02 -28.95
C ASN A 361 5.87 22.88 -28.38
N THR A 362 6.13 23.48 -27.22
CA THR A 362 7.44 23.41 -26.55
C THR A 362 7.38 22.56 -25.28
N SER A 363 8.32 21.61 -25.19
CA SER A 363 8.60 20.83 -23.99
C SER A 363 9.96 21.25 -23.43
N ILE A 364 10.06 21.41 -22.11
CA ILE A 364 11.31 21.74 -21.41
C ILE A 364 11.67 20.60 -20.47
N LEU A 365 12.88 20.06 -20.64
CA LEU A 365 13.50 19.08 -19.75
C LEU A 365 14.62 19.73 -18.94
N VAL A 366 14.48 19.78 -17.62
CA VAL A 366 15.48 20.36 -16.71
C VAL A 366 16.33 19.26 -16.07
N LEU A 367 17.64 19.29 -16.28
CA LEU A 367 18.61 18.40 -15.62
C LEU A 367 18.98 19.01 -14.26
N ASN A 368 18.64 18.34 -13.16
CA ASN A 368 18.85 18.88 -11.80
C ASN A 368 19.96 18.12 -11.07
N LYS A 369 20.94 18.84 -10.51
CA LYS A 369 21.93 18.24 -9.60
C LYS A 369 21.25 17.83 -8.30
N VAL A 370 21.56 16.64 -7.79
CA VAL A 370 21.15 16.19 -6.46
C VAL A 370 22.29 15.44 -5.77
N ASP A 371 22.49 15.68 -4.47
CA ASP A 371 23.66 15.17 -3.75
C ASP A 371 23.53 13.70 -3.30
N GLY A 372 22.34 13.10 -3.37
CA GLY A 372 22.09 11.73 -2.92
C GLY A 372 20.98 10.99 -3.66
N GLU A 373 20.97 9.66 -3.55
CA GLU A 373 20.05 8.75 -4.24
C GLU A 373 18.57 8.92 -3.80
N ARG A 374 18.35 9.48 -2.61
CA ARG A 374 17.02 9.80 -2.05
C ARG A 374 16.72 11.30 -2.01
N SER A 375 17.66 12.13 -2.47
CA SER A 375 17.48 13.57 -2.50
C SER A 375 16.51 13.93 -3.63
N ASN A 376 15.56 14.80 -3.32
CA ASN A 376 14.64 15.34 -4.32
C ASN A 376 15.27 16.60 -4.95
N SER A 377 14.66 17.10 -6.03
CA SER A 377 15.07 18.36 -6.68
C SER A 377 14.21 19.52 -6.19
N ILE A 378 14.02 19.61 -4.86
CA ILE A 378 13.17 20.62 -4.23
C ILE A 378 13.99 21.37 -3.20
N HIS A 379 14.53 22.52 -3.61
CA HIS A 379 15.45 23.30 -2.79
C HIS A 379 15.04 24.77 -2.73
N GLN A 380 15.26 25.36 -1.56
CA GLN A 380 15.32 26.81 -1.42
C GLN A 380 16.70 27.27 -1.87
N GLN A 381 16.77 28.31 -2.69
CA GLN A 381 18.04 28.80 -3.25
C GLN A 381 18.95 29.42 -2.18
N ASP A 382 18.35 30.05 -1.17
CA ASP A 382 19.08 30.82 -0.15
C ASP A 382 19.53 29.97 1.06
N ASP A 383 19.00 28.76 1.22
CA ASP A 383 19.33 27.87 2.34
C ASP A 383 19.21 26.38 1.95
N GLU A 384 20.33 25.80 1.54
CA GLU A 384 20.44 24.37 1.18
C GLU A 384 20.23 23.43 2.40
N SER A 385 20.22 23.95 3.63
CA SER A 385 20.02 23.14 4.84
C SER A 385 18.55 22.78 5.10
N VAL A 386 17.61 23.47 4.42
CA VAL A 386 16.18 23.22 4.55
C VAL A 386 15.74 22.14 3.55
N GLU A 387 15.68 20.90 4.00
CA GLU A 387 15.12 19.80 3.20
C GLU A 387 13.60 19.73 3.30
N TYR A 388 12.91 19.89 2.17
CA TYR A 388 11.48 19.67 2.07
C TYR A 388 11.19 18.20 1.75
N SER A 389 10.28 17.57 2.49
CA SER A 389 9.97 16.15 2.28
C SER A 389 9.30 15.86 0.93
N ASP A 390 8.54 16.82 0.39
CA ASP A 390 7.92 16.76 -0.93
C ASP A 390 7.59 18.15 -1.50
N PHE A 391 7.12 18.20 -2.75
CA PHE A 391 6.81 19.46 -3.45
C PHE A 391 5.68 20.25 -2.77
N TYR A 392 4.72 19.57 -2.13
CA TYR A 392 3.61 20.26 -1.47
C TYR A 392 4.03 20.89 -0.14
N ALA A 393 5.03 20.33 0.53
CA ALA A 393 5.68 21.01 1.63
C ALA A 393 6.28 22.33 1.14
N ALA A 394 7.05 22.32 0.05
CA ALA A 394 7.59 23.54 -0.56
C ALA A 394 6.48 24.53 -0.96
N PHE A 395 5.41 24.07 -1.62
CA PHE A 395 4.25 24.91 -1.98
C PHE A 395 3.58 25.54 -0.74
N ALA A 396 3.43 24.80 0.36
CA ALA A 396 2.87 25.33 1.59
C ALA A 396 3.75 26.40 2.23
N TYR A 397 5.07 26.29 2.11
CA TYR A 397 6.01 27.31 2.56
C TYR A 397 6.02 28.53 1.63
N ALA A 398 6.06 28.32 0.31
CA ALA A 398 6.00 29.39 -0.69
C ALA A 398 4.75 30.28 -0.53
N ARG A 399 3.60 29.70 -0.13
CA ARG A 399 2.39 30.48 0.20
C ARG A 399 2.51 31.31 1.48
N LYS A 400 3.24 30.81 2.48
CA LYS A 400 3.42 31.50 3.76
C LYS A 400 4.47 32.60 3.69
N GLN A 401 5.49 32.39 2.86
CA GLN A 401 6.62 33.29 2.67
C GLN A 401 6.87 33.44 1.16
N PRO A 402 6.08 34.26 0.45
CA PRO A 402 6.22 34.50 -0.99
C PRO A 402 7.57 35.09 -1.40
N GLU A 403 8.29 35.70 -0.46
CA GLU A 403 9.60 36.30 -0.64
C GLU A 403 10.77 35.30 -0.73
N LEU A 404 10.53 34.01 -0.47
CA LEU A 404 11.58 32.99 -0.57
C LEU A 404 12.02 32.76 -2.02
N ASN A 405 13.33 32.73 -2.24
CA ASN A 405 13.88 32.32 -3.53
C ASN A 405 13.99 30.79 -3.59
N TRP A 406 13.41 30.22 -4.63
CA TRP A 406 13.46 28.78 -4.89
C TRP A 406 14.45 28.48 -6.01
N ASP A 407 15.01 27.26 -6.00
CA ASP A 407 15.79 26.81 -7.16
C ASP A 407 14.93 26.82 -8.44
N THR A 408 15.60 26.93 -9.59
CA THR A 408 14.94 27.08 -10.90
C THR A 408 13.81 26.07 -11.12
N TYR A 409 14.05 24.78 -10.85
CA TYR A 409 13.05 23.75 -11.17
C TYR A 409 11.92 23.70 -10.14
N THR A 410 12.21 24.01 -8.88
CA THR A 410 11.16 24.17 -7.86
C THR A 410 10.25 25.34 -8.19
N GLN A 411 10.82 26.50 -8.56
CA GLN A 411 10.03 27.66 -8.95
C GLN A 411 9.14 27.35 -10.15
N LEU A 412 9.64 26.66 -11.18
CA LEU A 412 8.83 26.25 -12.34
C LEU A 412 7.64 25.36 -11.97
N LYS A 413 7.80 24.46 -10.98
CA LYS A 413 6.68 23.65 -10.49
C LYS A 413 5.68 24.47 -9.70
N LEU A 414 6.15 25.43 -8.90
CA LEU A 414 5.30 26.36 -8.16
C LEU A 414 4.48 27.21 -9.13
N ASP A 415 5.14 27.85 -10.10
CA ASP A 415 4.50 28.66 -11.15
C ASP A 415 3.45 27.86 -11.91
N ARG A 416 3.74 26.59 -12.23
CA ARG A 416 2.79 25.70 -12.88
C ARG A 416 1.54 25.47 -12.05
N LEU A 417 1.68 25.09 -10.77
CA LEU A 417 0.54 24.84 -9.89
C LEU A 417 -0.26 26.12 -9.64
N GLN A 418 0.43 27.24 -9.40
CA GLN A 418 -0.18 28.55 -9.20
C GLN A 418 -0.95 29.00 -10.44
N GLY A 419 -0.37 28.80 -11.63
CA GLY A 419 -1.02 29.08 -12.91
C GLY A 419 -2.31 28.29 -13.08
N TRP A 420 -2.29 26.98 -12.78
CA TRP A 420 -3.51 26.17 -12.80
C TRP A 420 -4.60 26.67 -11.84
N LEU A 421 -4.23 27.01 -10.60
CA LEU A 421 -5.16 27.54 -9.60
C LEU A 421 -5.75 28.90 -10.03
N ASN A 422 -4.97 29.70 -10.75
CA ASN A 422 -5.38 31.01 -11.26
C ASN A 422 -6.01 30.94 -12.66
N GLN A 423 -6.29 29.74 -13.19
CA GLN A 423 -6.85 29.51 -14.53
C GLN A 423 -5.97 30.11 -15.67
N GLN A 424 -4.67 30.20 -15.44
CA GLN A 424 -3.64 30.64 -16.38
C GLN A 424 -2.47 29.63 -16.35
N PRO A 425 -2.68 28.38 -16.82
CA PRO A 425 -1.64 27.36 -16.81
C PRO A 425 -0.46 27.78 -17.70
N LEU A 426 0.75 27.36 -17.31
CA LEU A 426 1.94 27.62 -18.11
C LEU A 426 1.79 27.00 -19.52
N PRO A 427 2.15 27.72 -20.59
CA PRO A 427 1.93 27.27 -21.98
C PRO A 427 3.00 26.27 -22.46
N VAL A 428 3.68 25.58 -21.53
CA VAL A 428 4.80 24.69 -21.83
C VAL A 428 4.70 23.38 -21.05
N VAL A 429 5.18 22.30 -21.67
CA VAL A 429 5.27 21.00 -21.03
C VAL A 429 6.59 20.91 -20.25
N LEU A 430 6.51 20.99 -18.91
CA LEU A 430 7.68 20.90 -18.04
C LEU A 430 7.96 19.48 -17.55
N GLN A 431 9.22 19.05 -17.57
CA GLN A 431 9.71 17.84 -16.92
C GLN A 431 11.13 18.04 -16.39
N GLY A 432 11.53 17.24 -15.41
CA GLY A 432 12.90 17.27 -14.88
C GLY A 432 13.43 15.88 -14.64
N ILE A 433 14.75 15.77 -14.74
CA ILE A 433 15.52 14.55 -14.47
C ILE A 433 16.59 14.89 -13.45
N ASN A 434 16.60 14.16 -12.33
CA ASN A 434 17.63 14.34 -11.31
C ASN A 434 18.90 13.63 -11.77
N ILE A 435 20.05 14.27 -11.65
CA ILE A 435 21.37 13.69 -11.92
C ILE A 435 22.09 13.58 -10.58
N ASP A 436 22.12 12.36 -10.06
CA ASP A 436 22.74 12.01 -8.79
C ASP A 436 24.16 11.47 -9.02
N ARG A 437 24.96 11.44 -7.94
CA ARG A 437 26.33 10.92 -8.01
C ARG A 437 26.39 9.47 -8.49
N LYS A 438 25.41 8.64 -8.14
CA LYS A 438 25.35 7.24 -8.55
C LYS A 438 25.19 7.08 -10.07
N LEU A 439 24.41 7.96 -10.70
CA LEU A 439 24.25 7.99 -12.16
C LEU A 439 25.56 8.39 -12.83
N LEU A 440 26.25 9.40 -12.31
CA LEU A 440 27.54 9.84 -12.83
C LEU A 440 28.60 8.74 -12.68
N ASP A 441 28.72 8.12 -11.51
CA ASP A 441 29.64 7.00 -11.27
C ASP A 441 29.29 5.78 -12.13
N ALA A 442 28.01 5.56 -12.45
CA ALA A 442 27.58 4.51 -13.36
C ALA A 442 27.98 4.79 -14.81
N ILE A 443 27.93 6.05 -15.25
CA ILE A 443 28.42 6.48 -16.56
C ILE A 443 29.93 6.27 -16.64
N ASP A 444 30.69 6.73 -15.65
CA ASP A 444 32.14 6.56 -15.58
C ASP A 444 32.53 5.08 -15.67
N LEU A 445 31.90 4.23 -14.84
CA LEU A 445 32.16 2.79 -14.85
C LEU A 445 31.87 2.14 -16.21
N THR A 446 30.76 2.54 -16.84
CA THR A 446 30.35 1.98 -18.14
C THR A 446 31.32 2.39 -19.23
N ASN A 447 31.72 3.67 -19.23
CA ASN A 447 32.68 4.19 -20.20
C ASN A 447 34.07 3.58 -20.00
N GLU A 448 34.59 3.57 -18.76
CA GLU A 448 35.90 3.01 -18.42
C GLU A 448 36.02 1.54 -18.86
N LEU A 449 35.03 0.70 -18.55
CA LEU A 449 35.05 -0.71 -18.96
C LEU A 449 34.93 -0.87 -20.47
N SER A 450 34.12 -0.05 -21.14
CA SER A 450 33.96 -0.12 -22.60
C SER A 450 35.25 0.23 -23.36
N VAL A 451 36.01 1.22 -22.86
CA VAL A 451 37.23 1.71 -23.51
C VAL A 451 38.45 0.87 -23.13
N ASN A 452 38.63 0.59 -21.84
CA ASN A 452 39.85 -0.03 -21.34
C ASN A 452 39.81 -1.56 -21.38
N ASN A 453 38.62 -2.19 -21.28
CA ASN A 453 38.48 -3.66 -21.18
C ASN A 453 37.25 -4.19 -21.95
N PRO A 454 37.21 -4.07 -23.29
CA PRO A 454 36.03 -4.39 -24.11
C PRO A 454 35.56 -5.85 -24.02
N GLU A 455 36.49 -6.80 -23.84
CA GLU A 455 36.12 -8.22 -23.65
C GLU A 455 35.37 -8.46 -22.33
N GLN A 456 35.85 -7.82 -21.25
CA GLN A 456 35.19 -7.88 -19.94
C GLN A 456 33.86 -7.14 -19.97
N TYR A 457 33.78 -6.00 -20.66
CA TYR A 457 32.54 -5.25 -20.86
C TYR A 457 31.44 -6.13 -21.46
N ASN A 458 31.72 -6.82 -22.57
CA ASN A 458 30.75 -7.70 -23.22
C ASN A 458 30.33 -8.87 -22.32
N THR A 459 31.30 -9.48 -21.64
CA THR A 459 31.06 -10.60 -20.72
C THR A 459 30.18 -10.19 -19.54
N ASP A 460 30.45 -9.05 -18.93
CA ASP A 460 29.69 -8.57 -17.77
C ASP A 460 28.32 -8.02 -18.17
N LEU A 461 28.17 -7.44 -19.36
CA LEU A 461 26.87 -6.98 -19.87
C LEU A 461 25.91 -8.14 -20.17
N ALA A 462 26.43 -9.33 -20.47
CA ALA A 462 25.63 -10.54 -20.67
C ALA A 462 25.11 -11.16 -19.36
N LYS A 463 25.74 -10.86 -18.21
CA LYS A 463 25.34 -11.41 -16.90
C LYS A 463 24.13 -10.65 -16.33
N PRO A 464 23.00 -11.30 -16.02
CA PRO A 464 21.74 -10.65 -15.59
C PRO A 464 21.80 -9.83 -14.29
N ARG A 465 22.88 -9.94 -13.50
CA ARG A 465 23.06 -9.27 -12.20
C ARG A 465 24.43 -8.61 -12.04
N SER A 466 25.15 -8.35 -13.12
CA SER A 466 26.43 -7.66 -13.00
C SER A 466 26.24 -6.20 -12.60
N ARG A 467 27.26 -5.64 -11.95
CA ARG A 467 27.33 -4.21 -11.65
C ARG A 467 27.27 -3.37 -12.92
N LEU A 468 27.97 -3.79 -13.99
CA LEU A 468 27.96 -3.13 -15.30
C LEU A 468 26.57 -3.12 -15.95
N LYS A 469 25.86 -4.27 -15.98
CA LYS A 469 24.50 -4.34 -16.55
C LYS A 469 23.55 -3.42 -15.80
N SER A 470 23.69 -3.36 -14.47
CA SER A 470 22.90 -2.46 -13.62
C SER A 470 23.23 -0.99 -13.90
N ALA A 471 24.51 -0.65 -14.06
CA ALA A 471 24.99 0.69 -14.38
C ALA A 471 24.51 1.16 -15.77
N ALA A 472 24.70 0.34 -16.80
CA ALA A 472 24.27 0.62 -18.17
C ALA A 472 22.74 0.76 -18.31
N ASN A 473 21.97 -0.03 -17.53
CA ASN A 473 20.52 0.08 -17.50
C ASN A 473 20.02 1.31 -16.73
N LEU A 474 20.80 1.84 -15.77
CA LEU A 474 20.36 2.94 -14.92
C LEU A 474 20.07 4.21 -15.74
N LEU A 475 21.01 4.63 -16.59
CA LEU A 475 20.84 5.81 -17.45
C LEU A 475 19.68 5.62 -18.44
N ASN A 476 19.72 4.52 -19.19
CA ASN A 476 18.73 4.24 -20.23
C ASN A 476 17.31 4.14 -19.66
N SER A 477 17.13 3.49 -18.51
CA SER A 477 15.82 3.41 -17.87
C SER A 477 15.32 4.77 -17.36
N LYS A 478 16.22 5.62 -16.84
CA LYS A 478 15.88 6.97 -16.35
C LYS A 478 15.46 7.89 -17.50
N ILE A 479 16.18 7.86 -18.62
CA ILE A 479 15.85 8.61 -19.84
C ILE A 479 14.52 8.10 -20.44
N ARG A 480 14.36 6.78 -20.61
CA ARG A 480 13.12 6.20 -21.15
C ARG A 480 11.90 6.53 -20.30
N ARG A 481 12.02 6.41 -18.97
CA ARG A 481 10.94 6.82 -18.07
C ARG A 481 10.58 8.29 -18.25
N THR A 482 11.58 9.15 -18.38
CA THR A 482 11.39 10.59 -18.59
C THR A 482 10.69 10.87 -19.92
N LYS A 483 11.04 10.12 -20.97
CA LYS A 483 10.41 10.19 -22.30
C LYS A 483 8.94 9.81 -22.25
N THR A 484 8.62 8.69 -21.61
CA THR A 484 7.23 8.26 -21.41
C THR A 484 6.44 9.29 -20.60
N GLU A 485 7.03 9.85 -19.54
CA GLU A 485 6.39 10.92 -18.75
C GLU A 485 6.11 12.15 -19.62
N LEU A 486 7.10 12.65 -20.37
CA LEU A 486 6.92 13.76 -21.31
C LEU A 486 5.81 13.49 -22.33
N TRP A 487 5.80 12.32 -22.95
CA TRP A 487 4.78 11.91 -23.90
C TRP A 487 3.37 12.03 -23.29
N PHE A 488 3.16 11.51 -22.08
CA PHE A 488 1.87 11.66 -21.39
C PHE A 488 1.49 13.13 -21.17
N LYS A 489 2.45 13.99 -20.81
CA LYS A 489 2.17 15.42 -20.59
C LYS A 489 1.79 16.14 -21.88
N GLU A 490 2.51 15.87 -22.97
CA GLU A 490 2.24 16.46 -24.29
C GLU A 490 0.85 16.06 -24.78
N ASN A 491 0.51 14.78 -24.64
CA ASN A 491 -0.79 14.28 -25.06
C ASN A 491 -1.93 14.84 -24.21
N LEU A 492 -1.70 15.02 -22.91
CA LEU A 492 -2.70 15.59 -22.00
C LEU A 492 -2.92 17.09 -22.23
N LEU A 493 -1.84 17.86 -22.31
CA LEU A 493 -1.89 19.32 -22.28
C LEU A 493 -1.99 19.97 -23.65
N ASN A 494 -1.34 19.38 -24.67
CA ASN A 494 -1.22 20.02 -25.97
C ASN A 494 -2.09 19.31 -27.02
N GLN A 495 -2.01 17.97 -27.08
CA GLN A 495 -2.73 17.21 -28.12
C GLN A 495 -4.18 16.91 -27.75
N HIS A 496 -4.50 16.91 -26.45
CA HIS A 496 -5.80 16.51 -25.90
C HIS A 496 -6.27 15.15 -26.42
N HIS A 497 -5.35 14.24 -26.69
CA HIS A 497 -5.60 12.95 -27.32
C HIS A 497 -4.64 11.91 -26.76
N ILE A 498 -5.15 10.75 -26.39
CA ILE A 498 -4.32 9.62 -25.96
C ILE A 498 -4.79 8.37 -26.72
N PRO A 499 -3.94 7.74 -27.55
CA PRO A 499 -4.27 6.46 -28.15
C PRO A 499 -4.31 5.39 -27.06
N LEU A 500 -5.51 4.87 -26.79
CA LEU A 500 -5.74 3.82 -25.79
C LEU A 500 -6.28 2.55 -26.46
N PRO A 501 -6.12 1.38 -25.81
CA PRO A 501 -6.85 0.17 -26.22
C PRO A 501 -8.37 0.40 -26.19
N ASP A 502 -9.12 -0.42 -26.94
CA ASP A 502 -10.59 -0.37 -27.10
C ASP A 502 -11.32 -0.17 -25.74
N LEU A 503 -11.56 1.10 -25.36
CA LEU A 503 -12.39 1.49 -24.23
C LEU A 503 -13.83 1.66 -24.73
N THR A 504 -14.79 1.41 -23.85
CA THR A 504 -16.20 1.67 -24.19
C THR A 504 -16.42 3.16 -24.34
N ASP A 505 -17.15 3.55 -25.39
CA ASP A 505 -17.55 4.94 -25.59
C ASP A 505 -18.27 5.48 -24.35
N GLY A 506 -17.94 6.70 -23.96
CA GLY A 506 -18.46 7.29 -22.73
C GLY A 506 -17.70 8.54 -22.29
N HIS A 507 -18.26 9.22 -21.30
CA HIS A 507 -17.61 10.34 -20.61
C HIS A 507 -17.06 9.86 -19.28
N TYR A 508 -15.79 10.16 -19.02
CA TYR A 508 -15.04 9.72 -17.87
C TYR A 508 -14.40 10.93 -17.22
N THR A 509 -14.53 11.06 -15.92
CA THR A 509 -13.76 12.06 -15.16
C THR A 509 -12.85 11.36 -14.18
N ALA A 510 -11.56 11.68 -14.28
CA ALA A 510 -10.54 11.25 -13.35
C ALA A 510 -10.25 12.38 -12.36
N TYR A 511 -10.35 12.08 -11.06
CA TYR A 511 -10.08 13.04 -10.00
C TYR A 511 -8.85 12.64 -9.19
N ALA A 512 -8.09 13.65 -8.73
CA ALA A 512 -6.96 13.51 -7.82
C ALA A 512 -7.11 14.48 -6.65
N VAL A 513 -7.33 13.95 -5.44
CA VAL A 513 -7.51 14.77 -4.22
C VAL A 513 -6.24 14.72 -3.37
N ARG A 514 -5.72 15.91 -3.02
CA ARG A 514 -4.63 16.06 -2.06
C ARG A 514 -5.10 16.84 -0.84
N SER A 515 -5.33 16.14 0.26
CA SER A 515 -5.53 16.76 1.58
C SER A 515 -4.18 17.06 2.22
N THR A 516 -3.94 18.33 2.53
CA THR A 516 -2.77 18.74 3.32
C THR A 516 -3.20 19.10 4.73
N LYS A 517 -2.31 18.97 5.72
CA LYS A 517 -2.62 19.32 7.12
C LYS A 517 -2.76 20.83 7.36
N ILE A 518 -2.28 21.65 6.42
CA ILE A 518 -2.02 23.08 6.62
C ILE A 518 -2.80 23.95 5.62
N ASN A 519 -2.97 23.48 4.37
CA ASN A 519 -3.66 24.23 3.31
C ASN A 519 -5.01 23.57 2.96
N PRO A 520 -5.92 24.32 2.30
CA PRO A 520 -7.10 23.75 1.70
C PRO A 520 -6.77 22.51 0.86
N PRO A 521 -7.63 21.49 0.83
CA PRO A 521 -7.51 20.37 -0.10
C PRO A 521 -7.42 20.87 -1.54
N LEU A 522 -6.56 20.24 -2.33
CA LEU A 522 -6.45 20.44 -3.78
C LEU A 522 -7.19 19.31 -4.48
N LEU A 523 -7.98 19.65 -5.50
CA LEU A 523 -8.63 18.72 -6.42
C LEU A 523 -8.10 18.98 -7.82
N GLY A 524 -7.34 18.04 -8.37
CA GLY A 524 -7.07 17.98 -9.80
C GLY A 524 -8.15 17.14 -10.50
N HIS A 525 -8.54 17.54 -11.71
CA HIS A 525 -9.45 16.75 -12.55
C HIS A 525 -8.96 16.68 -14.00
N VAL A 526 -9.32 15.58 -14.66
CA VAL A 526 -9.16 15.36 -16.09
C VAL A 526 -10.47 14.75 -16.59
N GLU A 527 -11.16 15.47 -17.47
CA GLU A 527 -12.33 14.99 -18.19
C GLU A 527 -11.92 14.39 -19.52
N LEU A 528 -12.42 13.20 -19.80
CA LEU A 528 -12.07 12.38 -20.93
C LEU A 528 -13.35 11.90 -21.61
N LYS A 529 -13.36 11.95 -22.94
CA LYS A 529 -14.42 11.39 -23.76
C LYS A 529 -13.85 10.30 -24.64
N VAL A 530 -14.42 9.11 -24.56
CA VAL A 530 -14.12 8.04 -25.50
C VAL A 530 -15.18 8.05 -26.59
N GLU A 531 -14.76 8.29 -27.82
CA GLU A 531 -15.60 8.20 -29.02
C GLU A 531 -14.87 7.37 -30.08
N ASN A 532 -15.52 6.35 -30.61
CA ASN A 532 -14.96 5.48 -31.65
C ASN A 532 -13.61 4.86 -31.23
N GLY A 533 -13.46 4.48 -29.96
CA GLY A 533 -12.22 3.90 -29.42
C GLY A 533 -11.06 4.90 -29.29
N GLN A 534 -11.30 6.20 -29.41
CA GLN A 534 -10.31 7.24 -29.16
C GLN A 534 -10.62 8.02 -27.89
N LEU A 535 -9.62 8.17 -27.01
CA LEU A 535 -9.73 8.96 -25.80
C LEU A 535 -9.31 10.41 -26.07
N LYS A 536 -10.29 11.31 -26.01
CA LYS A 536 -10.12 12.76 -26.14
C LYS A 536 -10.17 13.41 -24.76
N VAL A 537 -9.22 14.27 -24.46
CA VAL A 537 -9.25 15.11 -23.26
C VAL A 537 -10.23 16.26 -23.52
N VAL A 538 -11.24 16.39 -22.68
CA VAL A 538 -12.30 17.40 -22.78
C VAL A 538 -11.93 18.62 -21.95
N ASP A 539 -11.48 18.39 -20.72
CA ASP A 539 -11.11 19.44 -19.78
C ASP A 539 -10.06 18.92 -18.80
N THR A 540 -9.26 19.82 -18.25
CA THR A 540 -8.32 19.53 -17.18
C THR A 540 -8.24 20.75 -16.26
N GLY A 541 -8.11 20.54 -14.96
CA GLY A 541 -8.01 21.67 -14.04
C GLY A 541 -7.54 21.30 -12.65
N ILE A 542 -7.30 22.34 -11.85
CA ILE A 542 -7.00 22.23 -10.42
C ILE A 542 -7.81 23.28 -9.67
N THR A 543 -8.47 22.86 -8.60
CA THR A 543 -9.23 23.75 -7.70
C THR A 543 -8.81 23.54 -6.25
N GLU A 544 -8.97 24.58 -5.42
CA GLU A 544 -8.76 24.52 -3.98
C GLU A 544 -10.06 24.79 -3.22
N GLY A 545 -10.28 24.11 -2.09
CA GLY A 545 -11.39 24.45 -1.21
C GLY A 545 -11.94 23.31 -0.37
N LYS A 546 -13.04 23.60 0.35
CA LYS A 546 -13.85 22.56 0.99
C LYS A 546 -14.57 21.80 -0.11
N LEU A 547 -14.10 20.60 -0.40
CA LEU A 547 -14.62 19.70 -1.44
C LEU A 547 -15.97 19.08 -1.03
N ASP A 548 -16.80 19.83 -0.31
CA ASP A 548 -18.09 19.37 0.24
C ASP A 548 -19.11 19.15 -0.89
N TRP A 549 -18.98 19.84 -2.04
CA TRP A 549 -19.85 19.70 -3.22
C TRP A 549 -19.60 18.41 -4.02
N LEU A 550 -18.39 17.84 -3.95
CA LEU A 550 -18.10 16.50 -4.46
C LEU A 550 -18.95 15.42 -3.75
N LEU A 551 -19.44 15.69 -2.52
CA LEU A 551 -20.38 14.82 -1.81
C LEU A 551 -21.84 14.99 -2.25
N ILE A 552 -22.19 16.07 -2.98
CA ILE A 552 -23.58 16.53 -3.17
C ILE A 552 -24.09 16.31 -4.61
N GLU A 553 -23.26 16.48 -5.65
CA GLU A 553 -23.72 16.46 -7.04
C GLU A 553 -23.51 15.13 -7.79
N HIS A 554 -22.87 14.15 -7.17
CA HIS A 554 -22.78 12.78 -7.68
C HIS A 554 -23.63 11.85 -6.81
N PRO A 555 -24.27 10.81 -7.39
CA PRO A 555 -25.11 9.88 -6.63
C PRO A 555 -24.33 9.39 -5.41
N ARG A 556 -24.97 9.56 -4.24
CA ARG A 556 -24.40 9.42 -2.88
C ARG A 556 -23.13 8.58 -2.84
N TRP A 557 -22.00 9.26 -2.64
CA TRP A 557 -20.67 8.70 -2.37
C TRP A 557 -20.60 7.89 -1.06
N LYS A 558 -21.35 6.79 -0.95
CA LYS A 558 -21.27 5.84 0.18
C LYS A 558 -20.23 4.73 -0.02
N ASP A 559 -19.66 4.58 -1.23
CA ASP A 559 -18.91 3.36 -1.59
C ASP A 559 -17.40 3.54 -1.82
N LEU A 560 -16.80 4.67 -1.47
CA LEU A 560 -15.34 4.80 -1.48
C LEU A 560 -14.72 4.34 -0.17
N ARG A 561 -14.68 3.01 0.00
CA ARG A 561 -13.73 2.36 0.89
C ARG A 561 -12.31 2.75 0.46
N LYS A 562 -11.48 3.02 1.46
CA LYS A 562 -10.04 3.25 1.32
C LYS A 562 -9.38 1.95 0.80
N TYR A 563 -9.46 1.70 -0.50
CA TYR A 563 -8.75 0.61 -1.14
C TYR A 563 -7.26 0.96 -1.20
N SER A 564 -6.54 0.65 -0.13
CA SER A 564 -5.09 0.50 -0.18
C SER A 564 -4.75 -0.84 -0.84
N THR A 565 -5.13 -1.01 -2.10
CA THR A 565 -4.75 -2.17 -2.90
C THR A 565 -4.37 -1.69 -4.30
N LYS A 566 -3.15 -2.04 -4.70
CA LYS A 566 -2.54 -1.75 -5.99
C LYS A 566 -3.22 -2.56 -7.12
N ALA A 567 -4.48 -2.28 -7.43
CA ALA A 567 -5.18 -2.96 -8.52
C ALA A 567 -6.30 -2.11 -9.14
N PHE A 568 -5.90 -1.14 -9.96
CA PHE A 568 -6.34 -0.99 -11.34
C PHE A 568 -5.22 -0.20 -12.03
N ILE A 569 -4.55 -0.84 -12.98
CA ILE A 569 -3.30 -0.37 -13.57
C ILE A 569 -3.61 0.04 -15.01
N PHE A 570 -3.99 1.30 -15.23
CA PHE A 570 -3.21 2.05 -16.21
C PHE A 570 -1.88 2.34 -15.51
N THR A 571 -0.84 1.72 -16.03
CA THR A 571 0.53 1.70 -15.53
C THR A 571 0.94 2.98 -14.81
N THR A 572 1.28 2.83 -13.52
CA THR A 572 2.10 3.76 -12.75
C THR A 572 1.68 5.23 -12.83
N MET A 573 0.67 5.61 -12.04
CA MET A 573 0.42 7.01 -11.67
C MET A 573 1.52 7.67 -10.80
N SER A 574 2.73 7.10 -10.78
CA SER A 574 3.95 7.86 -10.45
C SER A 574 4.44 8.72 -11.62
N GLN A 575 3.73 8.68 -12.76
CA GLN A 575 4.04 9.39 -14.01
C GLN A 575 3.11 10.58 -14.29
N MET A 576 2.15 10.89 -13.42
CA MET A 576 1.57 12.23 -13.37
C MET A 576 2.59 13.17 -12.70
N SER A 577 3.62 13.57 -13.43
CA SER A 577 4.42 14.74 -13.08
C SER A 577 3.75 16.04 -13.58
N CYS A 578 2.45 15.97 -13.91
CA CYS A 578 1.52 17.10 -14.10
C CYS A 578 0.63 17.36 -12.86
N LEU A 579 0.40 16.35 -12.02
CA LEU A 579 -0.40 16.39 -10.79
C LEU A 579 0.19 15.34 -9.81
N PRO A 580 0.70 15.71 -8.62
CA PRO A 580 1.50 14.81 -7.77
C PRO A 580 0.77 13.54 -7.26
N PRO A 581 1.50 12.54 -6.74
CA PRO A 581 1.03 11.15 -6.64
C PRO A 581 -0.08 11.02 -5.59
N ILE A 582 -1.21 10.38 -5.95
CA ILE A 582 -2.22 9.74 -5.09
C ILE A 582 -3.31 9.07 -5.96
N THR A 583 -4.00 8.11 -5.35
CA THR A 583 -5.25 7.43 -5.72
C THR A 583 -6.10 8.15 -6.78
N ALA A 584 -6.25 7.52 -7.95
CA ALA A 584 -7.25 7.91 -8.93
C ALA A 584 -8.58 7.24 -8.65
N TYR A 585 -9.65 8.00 -8.86
CA TYR A 585 -11.01 7.51 -8.95
C TYR A 585 -11.48 7.79 -10.38
N ALA A 586 -11.98 6.76 -11.05
CA ALA A 586 -12.66 6.90 -12.34
C ALA A 586 -14.15 6.63 -12.11
N CYS A 587 -14.99 7.62 -12.37
CA CYS A 587 -16.44 7.45 -12.45
C CYS A 587 -16.85 7.50 -13.92
N ARG A 588 -17.66 6.52 -14.34
CA ARG A 588 -18.46 6.62 -15.54
C ARG A 588 -19.69 7.48 -15.20
N VAL A 589 -19.84 8.62 -15.85
CA VAL A 589 -21.05 9.47 -15.70
C VAL A 589 -22.16 8.92 -16.56
#